data_AF-A0A1H2MEU2-F1
#
_entry.id   AF-A0A1H2MEU2-F1
#
_cell.length_a   1.000
_cell.length_b   1.000
_cell.length_c   1.000
_cell.angle_alpha   90.00
_cell.angle_beta   90.00
_cell.angle_gamma   90.00
#
_symmetry.space_group_name_H-M   'P 1'
#
loop_
_entity.id
_entity.type
_entity.pdbx_description
1 polymer ?
#
loop_
_entity_poly.entity_id
_entity_poly.type
_entity_poly.pdbx_seq_one_letter_code
_entity_poly.pdbx_strand_id
1 'polypeptide(L)'
;MSEQQTTQTCVHPDTLEQGSGAQRRKLLIEIIVEHHLSGNRSKLKLKDVADRAGISRQALDRYYGDLKPYIAGKRDVADLVNGNELRSQVQTKTAVNEVEAKYTEQIERLKAEHEKTLQKELDRHITSLMNSDIVLLESNQIRVSLERQTLHNADLLSQIQRLELKLALGVDANSSFAKETEASKNTKLVFDLDIEALCIDYQRGKNFDTFEDQKNVELRKIRDKLSKYANTSGVRVIFFSDRYISRFKLFADQYISLPKEVSLIVRLPLFSRSEIIAFTRHIPNTFKTSIYIPHFSGSESEKKLQRLGIYKSLLPPEEVKGADNADQPAIAWGFDEVNFFKINPGS
;
A
#
# COMPACT_ATOMS: atom_id res chain seq x y z
N MET A 1 -23.59 58.96 54.52
CA MET A 1 -23.55 59.77 55.77
C MET A 1 -22.98 58.91 56.88
N SER A 2 -22.20 59.54 57.77
CA SER A 2 -21.40 58.97 58.87
C SER A 2 -20.10 58.29 58.38
N GLU A 3 -18.91 58.90 58.40
CA GLU A 3 -18.18 59.63 59.47
C GLU A 3 -18.04 58.85 60.79
N GLN A 4 -16.82 58.34 61.02
CA GLN A 4 -15.93 58.55 62.19
C GLN A 4 -14.81 57.48 62.14
N GLN A 5 -13.60 57.82 61.69
CA GLN A 5 -12.45 58.31 62.47
C GLN A 5 -12.03 57.44 63.66
N THR A 6 -10.82 56.88 63.58
CA THR A 6 -9.90 56.85 64.72
C THR A 6 -8.45 56.96 64.23
N THR A 7 -7.82 58.03 64.72
CA THR A 7 -6.42 58.45 64.72
C THR A 7 -5.42 57.33 65.05
N GLN A 8 -4.35 57.15 64.27
CA GLN A 8 -3.03 57.81 64.37
C GLN A 8 -2.21 57.38 65.60
N THR A 9 -1.16 56.60 65.37
CA THR A 9 0.13 56.72 66.09
C THR A 9 1.26 56.40 65.12
N CYS A 10 1.94 57.47 64.70
CA CYS A 10 3.28 57.41 64.14
C CYS A 10 4.25 56.93 65.21
N VAL A 11 5.06 55.93 64.90
CA VAL A 11 6.39 55.78 65.49
C VAL A 11 7.36 55.60 64.33
N HIS A 12 8.03 56.68 63.98
CA HIS A 12 9.30 56.64 63.25
C HIS A 12 10.33 55.92 64.13
N PRO A 13 11.19 55.08 63.55
CA PRO A 13 12.57 55.04 63.98
C PRO A 13 13.48 55.29 62.77
N ASP A 14 13.69 56.56 62.46
CA ASP A 14 14.95 56.98 61.86
C ASP A 14 15.97 57.07 62.98
N THR A 15 16.84 56.06 63.11
CA THR A 15 18.27 56.19 63.50
C THR A 15 18.88 54.81 63.78
N LEU A 16 19.25 54.04 62.74
CA LEU A 16 20.33 53.03 62.80
C LEU A 16 20.85 52.72 61.36
N GLU A 17 20.91 53.72 60.49
CA GLU A 17 21.42 53.56 59.12
C GLU A 17 22.89 53.97 59.03
N GLN A 18 23.80 53.00 58.88
CA GLN A 18 24.97 53.04 57.97
C GLN A 18 25.94 51.86 58.19
N GLY A 19 25.96 51.22 59.37
CA GLY A 19 26.84 50.06 59.65
C GLY A 19 26.31 48.69 59.20
N SER A 20 24.99 48.49 59.23
CA SER A 20 24.36 47.19 58.95
C SER A 20 24.28 46.84 57.45
N GLY A 21 24.17 47.84 56.58
CA GLY A 21 24.04 47.65 55.13
C GLY A 21 25.31 47.07 54.48
N ALA A 22 26.49 47.51 54.92
CA ALA A 22 27.76 47.03 54.37
C ALA A 22 28.07 45.59 54.77
N GLN A 23 27.75 45.19 56.01
CA GLN A 23 27.90 43.81 56.48
C GLN A 23 26.93 42.87 55.77
N ARG A 24 25.67 43.29 55.61
CA ARG A 24 24.65 42.51 54.85
C ARG A 24 24.98 42.38 53.38
N ARG A 25 25.57 43.42 52.76
CA ARG A 25 26.07 43.36 51.38
C ARG A 25 27.18 42.33 51.20
N LYS A 26 28.13 42.25 52.14
CA LYS A 26 29.19 41.23 52.12
C LYS A 26 28.63 39.82 52.24
N LEU A 27 27.65 39.62 53.14
CA LEU A 27 26.96 38.34 53.32
C LEU A 27 26.17 37.93 52.06
N LEU A 28 25.53 38.88 51.39
CA LEU A 28 24.87 38.64 50.09
C LEU A 28 25.87 38.22 49.00
N ILE A 29 27.04 38.86 48.94
CA ILE A 29 28.10 38.52 47.99
C ILE A 29 28.65 37.12 48.28
N GLU A 30 28.88 36.78 49.55
CA GLU A 30 29.36 35.47 49.98
C GLU A 30 28.38 34.35 49.59
N ILE A 31 27.08 34.55 49.82
CA ILE A 31 26.04 33.58 49.41
C ILE A 31 26.00 33.39 47.89
N ILE A 32 26.18 34.48 47.11
CA ILE A 32 26.25 34.40 45.65
C ILE A 32 27.49 33.62 45.23
N VAL A 33 28.66 33.94 45.79
CA VAL A 33 29.93 33.27 45.47
C VAL A 33 29.88 31.79 45.84
N GLU A 34 29.39 31.45 47.04
CA GLU A 34 29.23 30.07 47.50
C GLU A 34 28.27 29.28 46.61
N HIS A 35 27.17 29.90 46.16
CA HIS A 35 26.24 29.26 45.22
C HIS A 35 26.90 28.97 43.86
N HIS A 36 27.77 29.87 43.39
CA HIS A 36 28.52 29.67 42.15
C HIS A 36 29.68 28.67 42.30
N LEU A 37 30.30 28.58 43.47
CA LEU A 37 31.36 27.61 43.79
C LEU A 37 30.83 26.20 44.05
N SER A 38 29.61 26.07 44.59
CA SER A 38 28.96 24.78 44.87
C SER A 38 28.48 24.03 43.60
N GLY A 39 28.70 24.60 42.40
CA GLY A 39 28.47 23.91 41.13
C GLY A 39 26.99 23.66 40.80
N ASN A 40 26.08 24.36 41.49
CA ASN A 40 24.66 24.19 41.26
C ASN A 40 24.28 24.74 39.87
N ARG A 41 23.73 23.85 39.02
CA ARG A 41 23.36 24.14 37.62
C ARG A 41 22.10 25.00 37.47
N SER A 42 21.39 25.27 38.56
CA SER A 42 20.16 26.05 38.54
C SER A 42 20.42 27.55 38.60
N LYS A 43 19.69 28.33 37.79
CA LYS A 43 19.72 29.80 37.85
C LYS A 43 19.31 30.24 39.25
N LEU A 44 20.20 30.97 39.92
CA LEU A 44 19.97 31.47 41.26
C LEU A 44 18.74 32.40 41.25
N LYS A 45 17.65 31.99 41.91
CA LYS A 45 16.45 32.83 41.97
C LYS A 45 16.65 33.91 43.02
N LEU A 46 16.18 35.12 42.71
CA LEU A 46 16.21 36.25 43.64
C LEU A 46 15.52 35.93 44.98
N LYS A 47 14.49 35.06 44.94
CA LYS A 47 13.79 34.56 46.14
C LYS A 47 14.72 33.73 47.02
N ASP A 48 15.46 32.79 46.44
CA ASP A 48 16.32 31.87 47.18
C ASP A 48 17.51 32.60 47.83
N VAL A 49 18.01 33.67 47.20
CA VAL A 49 19.05 34.56 47.78
C VAL A 49 18.49 35.39 48.92
N ALA A 50 17.29 35.95 48.75
CA ALA A 50 16.63 36.75 49.77
C ALA A 50 16.29 35.91 51.02
N ASP A 51 15.80 34.68 50.81
CA ASP A 51 15.47 33.73 51.86
C ASP A 51 16.74 33.28 52.63
N ARG A 52 17.85 33.00 51.93
CA ARG A 52 19.14 32.64 52.56
C ARG A 52 19.81 33.80 53.29
N ALA A 53 19.60 35.04 52.84
CA ALA A 53 20.12 36.23 53.48
C ALA A 53 19.20 36.80 54.58
N GLY A 54 18.03 36.18 54.81
CA GLY A 54 17.07 36.61 55.83
C GLY A 54 16.40 37.96 55.54
N ILE A 55 16.26 38.35 54.26
CA ILE A 55 15.69 39.64 53.86
C ILE A 55 14.45 39.45 52.99
N SER A 56 13.52 40.42 53.05
CA SER A 56 12.38 40.45 52.13
C SER A 56 12.87 40.65 50.69
N ARG A 57 12.27 39.93 49.74
CA ARG A 57 12.53 40.09 48.29
C ARG A 57 12.44 41.55 47.83
N GLN A 58 11.51 42.32 48.38
CA GLN A 58 11.34 43.74 48.04
C GLN A 58 12.48 44.61 48.60
N ALA A 59 13.04 44.24 49.75
CA ALA A 59 14.19 44.92 50.33
C ALA A 59 15.47 44.64 49.53
N LEU A 60 15.64 43.40 49.04
CA LEU A 60 16.75 43.06 48.14
C LEU A 60 16.68 43.86 46.84
N ASP A 61 15.49 44.01 46.25
CA ASP A 61 15.30 44.74 44.99
C ASP A 61 15.45 46.27 45.17
N ARG A 62 15.06 46.82 46.32
CA ARG A 62 15.13 48.27 46.60
C ARG A 62 16.53 48.75 47.03
N TYR A 63 17.24 47.97 47.84
CA TYR A 63 18.50 48.42 48.46
C TYR A 63 19.76 47.81 47.81
N TYR A 64 19.64 46.71 47.06
CA TYR A 64 20.77 45.98 46.47
C TYR A 64 20.52 45.61 45.00
N GLY A 65 19.90 46.53 44.25
CA GLY A 65 19.63 46.36 42.82
C GLY A 65 20.88 46.18 41.96
N ASP A 66 22.05 46.55 42.49
CA ASP A 66 23.38 46.36 41.88
C ASP A 66 23.82 44.88 41.85
N LEU A 67 23.32 44.04 42.75
CA LEU A 67 23.63 42.59 42.81
C LEU A 67 22.75 41.74 41.89
N LYS A 68 21.62 42.29 41.42
CA LYS A 68 20.68 41.66 40.49
C LYS A 68 21.31 41.15 39.18
N PRO A 69 22.19 41.89 38.47
CA PRO A 69 22.84 41.39 37.25
C PRO A 69 23.76 40.19 37.49
N TYR A 70 24.32 40.04 38.69
CA TYR A 70 25.19 38.90 39.05
C TYR A 70 24.36 37.66 39.40
N ILE A 71 23.26 37.82 40.14
CA ILE A 71 22.30 36.75 40.44
C ILE A 71 21.65 36.20 39.15
N ALA A 72 21.40 37.08 38.18
CA ALA A 72 20.82 36.72 36.88
C ALA A 72 21.83 36.14 35.87
N GLY A 73 23.12 36.09 36.20
CA GLY A 73 24.19 35.58 35.32
C GLY A 73 24.54 36.49 34.14
N LYS A 74 24.21 37.79 34.21
CA LYS A 74 24.53 38.78 33.15
C LYS A 74 25.88 39.46 33.34
N ARG A 75 26.48 39.36 34.54
CA ARG A 75 27.83 39.84 34.86
C ARG A 75 28.59 38.76 35.61
N ASP A 76 29.90 38.68 35.38
CA ASP A 76 30.76 37.68 35.99
C ASP A 76 30.87 37.90 37.50
N VAL A 77 30.62 36.84 38.28
CA VAL A 77 30.72 36.84 39.74
C VAL A 77 32.17 37.09 40.19
N ALA A 78 33.14 36.87 39.29
CA ALA A 78 34.55 37.18 39.50
C ALA A 78 34.80 38.69 39.77
N ASP A 79 33.89 39.59 39.38
CA ASP A 79 34.00 41.04 39.64
C ASP A 79 33.48 41.45 41.03
N LEU A 80 32.79 40.55 41.75
CA LEU A 80 32.27 40.81 43.11
C LEU A 80 33.26 40.43 44.22
N VAL A 81 34.34 39.72 43.89
CA VAL A 81 35.27 39.19 44.88
C VAL A 81 36.54 40.03 44.94
N ASN A 82 36.84 40.56 46.13
CA ASN A 82 38.09 41.28 46.39
C ASN A 82 39.21 40.27 46.69
N GLY A 83 39.99 39.90 45.66
CA GLY A 83 41.17 39.04 45.79
C GLY A 83 41.46 38.25 44.51
N ASN A 84 42.71 38.29 44.02
CA ASN A 84 43.09 37.69 42.72
C ASN A 84 42.96 36.15 42.70
N GLU A 85 43.15 35.50 43.85
CA GLU A 85 43.08 34.03 43.98
C GLU A 85 41.64 33.50 43.89
N LEU A 86 40.71 34.08 44.65
CA LEU A 86 39.30 33.69 44.59
C LEU A 86 38.68 33.99 43.22
N ARG A 87 39.10 35.08 42.56
CA ARG A 87 38.69 35.41 41.20
C ARG A 87 39.07 34.30 40.22
N SER A 88 40.32 33.85 40.28
CA SER A 88 40.85 32.76 39.45
C SER A 88 40.16 31.42 39.74
N GLN A 89 39.82 31.16 41.00
CA GLN A 89 39.09 29.96 41.42
C GLN A 89 37.65 29.92 40.87
N VAL A 90 36.92 31.04 40.94
CA VAL A 90 35.57 31.16 40.37
C VAL A 90 35.59 31.01 38.84
N GLN A 91 36.56 31.60 38.16
CA GLN A 91 36.73 31.45 36.70
C GLN A 91 37.07 30.02 36.29
N THR A 92 37.94 29.34 37.05
CA THR A 92 38.28 27.93 36.76
C THR A 92 37.08 27.01 36.98
N LYS A 93 36.32 27.21 38.06
CA LYS A 93 35.14 26.38 38.36
C LYS A 93 33.99 26.62 37.39
N THR A 94 33.77 27.86 36.96
CA THR A 94 32.78 28.16 35.91
C THR A 94 33.15 27.51 34.58
N ALA A 95 34.42 27.60 34.16
CA ALA A 95 34.91 26.91 32.98
C ALA A 95 34.75 25.38 33.06
N VAL A 96 35.09 24.77 34.22
CA VAL A 96 34.89 23.33 34.45
C VAL A 96 33.41 22.96 34.37
N ASN A 97 32.52 23.72 34.99
CA ASN A 97 31.09 23.45 34.98
C ASN A 97 30.49 23.58 33.56
N GLU A 98 30.95 24.52 32.75
CA GLU A 98 30.53 24.66 31.35
C GLU A 98 30.97 23.47 30.50
N VAL A 99 32.20 22.99 30.72
CA VAL A 99 32.73 21.81 30.03
C VAL A 99 31.98 20.55 30.45
N GLU A 100 31.74 20.37 31.74
CA GLU A 100 30.92 19.28 32.27
C GLU A 100 29.50 19.31 31.72
N ALA A 101 28.87 20.49 31.62
CA ALA A 101 27.55 20.64 31.04
C ALA A 101 27.51 20.14 29.59
N LYS A 102 28.48 20.58 28.77
CA LYS A 102 28.62 20.15 27.36
C LYS A 102 28.80 18.64 27.24
N TYR A 103 29.67 18.05 28.06
CA TYR A 103 29.87 16.60 28.04
C TYR A 103 28.65 15.83 28.53
N THR A 104 27.94 16.32 29.56
CA THR A 104 26.69 15.66 30.00
C THR A 104 25.62 15.71 28.93
N GLU A 105 25.46 16.84 28.23
CA GLU A 105 24.51 16.94 27.12
C GLU A 105 24.91 16.02 25.95
N GLN A 106 26.20 15.92 25.64
CA GLN A 106 26.69 15.03 24.60
C GLN A 106 26.46 13.55 24.97
N ILE A 107 26.67 13.16 26.23
CA ILE A 107 26.38 11.82 26.73
C ILE A 107 24.87 11.52 26.64
N GLU A 108 24.01 12.45 27.04
CA GLU A 108 22.56 12.28 26.94
C GLU A 108 22.09 12.11 25.50
N ARG A 109 22.60 12.94 24.58
CA ARG A 109 22.32 12.80 23.14
C ARG A 109 22.77 11.44 22.61
N LEU A 110 23.98 11.02 22.96
CA LEU A 110 24.53 9.74 22.50
C LEU A 110 23.75 8.55 23.07
N LYS A 111 23.31 8.61 24.33
CA LYS A 111 22.41 7.60 24.92
C LYS A 111 21.08 7.53 24.19
N ALA A 112 20.46 8.68 23.91
CA ALA A 112 19.17 8.73 23.19
C ALA A 112 19.29 8.22 21.75
N GLU A 113 20.40 8.51 21.05
CA GLU A 113 20.67 7.95 19.72
C GLU A 113 20.92 6.45 19.76
N HIS A 114 21.67 5.97 20.75
CA HIS A 114 21.94 4.55 20.92
C HIS A 114 20.65 3.77 21.23
N GLU A 115 19.81 4.27 22.12
CA GLU A 115 18.50 3.66 22.44
C GLU A 115 17.61 3.58 21.19
N LYS A 116 17.54 4.65 20.39
CA LYS A 116 16.82 4.65 19.11
C LYS A 116 17.38 3.64 18.12
N THR A 117 18.70 3.50 18.05
CA THR A 117 19.37 2.57 17.15
C THR A 117 19.12 1.12 17.59
N LEU A 118 19.21 0.87 18.89
CA LEU A 118 18.93 -0.44 19.47
C LEU A 118 17.49 -0.85 19.21
N GLN A 119 16.52 0.05 19.41
CA GLN A 119 15.12 -0.24 19.14
C GLN A 119 14.90 -0.57 17.66
N LYS A 120 15.49 0.20 16.74
CA LYS A 120 15.39 -0.07 15.29
C LYS A 120 15.96 -1.42 14.90
N GLU A 121 17.12 -1.80 15.44
CA GLU A 121 17.72 -3.11 15.15
C GLU A 121 16.89 -4.25 15.75
N LEU A 122 16.31 -4.06 16.94
CA LEU A 122 15.39 -5.01 17.55
C LEU A 122 14.14 -5.20 16.68
N ASP A 123 13.50 -4.10 16.25
CA ASP A 123 12.33 -4.13 15.37
C ASP A 123 12.64 -4.79 14.02
N ARG A 124 13.82 -4.50 13.45
CA ARG A 124 14.31 -5.14 12.22
C ARG A 124 14.50 -6.63 12.41
N HIS A 125 15.09 -7.04 13.53
CA HIS A 125 15.33 -8.45 13.84
C HIS A 125 14.01 -9.21 14.05
N ILE A 126 13.07 -8.64 14.81
CA ILE A 126 11.72 -9.20 14.97
C ILE A 126 11.03 -9.35 13.61
N THR A 127 11.05 -8.30 12.79
CA THR A 127 10.42 -8.34 11.45
C THR A 127 11.04 -9.41 10.57
N SER A 128 12.37 -9.58 10.62
CA SER A 128 13.07 -10.63 9.89
C SER A 128 12.69 -12.03 10.36
N LEU A 129 12.56 -12.24 11.67
CA LEU A 129 12.12 -13.51 12.24
C LEU A 129 10.67 -13.82 11.84
N MET A 130 9.77 -12.84 11.97
CA MET A 130 8.36 -13.00 11.57
C MET A 130 8.22 -13.32 10.09
N ASN A 131 8.98 -12.65 9.22
CA ASN A 131 8.96 -12.94 7.78
C ASN A 131 9.46 -14.37 7.50
N SER A 132 10.48 -14.83 8.23
CA SER A 132 10.98 -16.20 8.11
C SER A 132 9.93 -17.22 8.56
N ASP A 133 9.21 -16.94 9.65
CA ASP A 133 8.13 -17.79 10.15
C ASP A 133 6.93 -17.84 9.19
N ILE A 134 6.56 -16.70 8.59
CA ILE A 134 5.50 -16.63 7.57
C ILE A 134 5.87 -17.49 6.37
N VAL A 135 7.10 -17.35 5.84
CA VAL A 135 7.57 -18.14 4.70
C VAL A 135 7.59 -19.63 5.03
N LEU A 136 8.01 -19.99 6.25
CA LEU A 136 8.00 -21.39 6.70
C LEU A 136 6.58 -21.94 6.80
N LEU A 137 5.64 -21.16 7.33
CA LEU A 137 4.23 -21.53 7.42
C LEU A 137 3.60 -21.70 6.04
N GLU A 138 3.80 -20.75 5.13
CA GLU A 138 3.30 -20.81 3.75
C GLU A 138 3.89 -22.02 3.01
N SER A 139 5.19 -22.26 3.14
CA SER A 139 5.85 -23.46 2.60
C SER A 139 5.22 -24.75 3.11
N ASN A 140 4.90 -24.82 4.41
CA ASN A 140 4.23 -25.99 4.99
C ASN A 140 2.79 -26.14 4.47
N GLN A 141 2.04 -25.05 4.34
CA GLN A 141 0.69 -25.08 3.76
C GLN A 141 0.71 -25.56 2.30
N ILE A 142 1.67 -25.07 1.50
CA ILE A 142 1.87 -25.52 0.12
C ILE A 142 2.20 -27.01 0.10
N ARG A 143 3.12 -27.47 0.97
CA ARG A 143 3.48 -28.89 1.07
C ARG A 143 2.27 -29.77 1.38
N VAL A 144 1.49 -29.42 2.40
CA VAL A 144 0.28 -30.17 2.79
C VAL A 144 -0.76 -30.17 1.65
N SER A 145 -0.94 -29.04 0.96
CA SER A 145 -1.84 -28.96 -0.19
C SER A 145 -1.37 -29.85 -1.36
N LEU A 146 -0.07 -29.86 -1.65
CA LEU A 146 0.51 -30.70 -2.70
C LEU A 146 0.40 -32.19 -2.35
N GLU A 147 0.64 -32.57 -1.10
CA GLU A 147 0.44 -33.95 -0.64
C GLU A 147 -1.02 -34.38 -0.82
N ARG A 148 -1.98 -33.51 -0.44
CA ARG A 148 -3.41 -33.78 -0.62
C ARG A 148 -3.79 -33.92 -2.09
N GLN A 149 -3.29 -33.06 -2.96
CA GLN A 149 -3.52 -33.16 -4.41
C GLN A 149 -2.88 -34.42 -5.00
N THR A 150 -1.70 -34.80 -4.54
CA THR A 150 -1.01 -36.02 -4.98
C THR A 150 -1.80 -37.27 -4.59
N LEU A 151 -2.31 -37.33 -3.36
CA LEU A 151 -3.17 -38.42 -2.90
C LEU A 151 -4.49 -38.47 -3.69
N HIS A 152 -5.10 -37.32 -3.96
CA HIS A 152 -6.33 -37.26 -4.76
C HIS A 152 -6.09 -37.72 -6.21
N ASN A 153 -4.98 -37.32 -6.82
CA ASN A 153 -4.60 -37.77 -8.15
C ASN A 153 -4.34 -39.28 -8.18
N ALA A 154 -3.71 -39.84 -7.15
CA ALA A 154 -3.52 -41.28 -7.03
C ALA A 154 -4.86 -42.03 -6.91
N ASP A 155 -5.82 -41.49 -6.16
CA ASP A 155 -7.17 -42.07 -6.06
C ASP A 155 -7.93 -41.99 -7.39
N LEU A 156 -7.89 -40.85 -8.09
CA LEU A 156 -8.49 -40.72 -9.42
C LEU A 156 -7.85 -41.68 -10.43
N LEU A 157 -6.53 -41.87 -10.40
CA LEU A 157 -5.86 -42.86 -11.24
C LEU A 157 -6.32 -44.28 -10.93
N SER A 158 -6.47 -44.63 -9.65
CA SER A 158 -7.02 -45.92 -9.22
C SER A 158 -8.47 -46.11 -9.72
N GLN A 159 -9.30 -45.07 -9.64
CA GLN A 159 -10.66 -45.10 -10.16
C GLN A 159 -10.70 -45.27 -11.69
N ILE A 160 -9.83 -44.57 -12.42
CA ILE A 160 -9.67 -44.71 -13.88
C ILE A 160 -9.29 -46.15 -14.21
N GLN A 161 -8.24 -46.69 -13.59
CA GLN A 161 -7.81 -48.08 -13.80
C GLN A 161 -8.93 -49.08 -13.49
N ARG A 162 -9.71 -48.84 -12.43
CA ARG A 162 -10.86 -49.69 -12.09
C ARG A 162 -11.96 -49.62 -13.14
N LEU A 163 -12.23 -48.43 -13.69
CA LEU A 163 -13.21 -48.25 -14.77
C LEU A 163 -12.71 -48.85 -16.09
N GLU A 164 -11.44 -48.70 -16.42
CA GLU A 164 -10.79 -49.34 -17.57
C GLU A 164 -10.87 -50.86 -17.47
N LEU A 165 -10.59 -51.44 -16.30
CA LEU A 165 -10.76 -52.87 -16.05
C LEU A 165 -12.24 -53.30 -16.19
N LYS A 166 -13.19 -52.51 -15.68
CA LYS A 166 -14.63 -52.80 -15.87
C LYS A 166 -15.04 -52.72 -17.34
N LEU A 167 -14.51 -51.78 -18.11
CA LEU A 167 -14.77 -51.68 -19.54
C LEU A 167 -14.15 -52.88 -20.28
N ALA A 168 -12.90 -53.23 -19.98
CA ALA A 168 -12.24 -54.40 -20.56
C ALA A 168 -13.00 -55.71 -20.25
N LEU A 169 -13.46 -55.88 -19.01
CA LEU A 169 -14.28 -57.05 -18.61
C LEU A 169 -15.72 -56.98 -19.15
N GLY A 170 -16.26 -55.79 -19.39
CA GLY A 170 -17.61 -55.56 -19.92
C GLY A 170 -17.71 -55.71 -21.44
N VAL A 171 -16.60 -55.54 -22.18
CA VAL A 171 -16.52 -55.77 -23.63
C VAL A 171 -16.73 -57.25 -24.00
N ASP A 172 -16.41 -58.18 -23.11
CA ASP A 172 -16.70 -59.61 -23.33
C ASP A 172 -18.11 -60.04 -22.90
N ALA A 173 -18.87 -59.20 -22.20
CA ALA A 173 -20.14 -59.61 -21.57
C ALA A 173 -21.41 -58.88 -22.04
N ASN A 174 -21.34 -57.77 -22.78
CA ASN A 174 -22.54 -57.01 -23.17
C ASN A 174 -22.48 -56.46 -24.60
N SER A 175 -22.79 -57.29 -25.60
CA SER A 175 -23.11 -56.87 -26.97
C SER A 175 -24.56 -56.42 -27.16
N SER A 176 -25.32 -56.20 -26.09
CA SER A 176 -26.72 -55.82 -26.19
C SER A 176 -27.23 -55.14 -24.92
N PHE A 177 -26.86 -53.88 -24.67
CA PHE A 177 -27.69 -52.90 -23.95
C PHE A 177 -26.97 -51.55 -23.87
N ALA A 178 -27.28 -50.65 -24.81
CA ALA A 178 -27.10 -49.20 -24.64
C ALA A 178 -27.90 -48.46 -25.73
N LYS A 179 -29.22 -48.49 -25.61
CA LYS A 179 -30.07 -47.37 -26.07
C LYS A 179 -30.14 -46.38 -24.91
N GLU A 180 -30.14 -45.09 -25.26
CA GLU A 180 -30.38 -43.93 -24.40
C GLU A 180 -29.19 -43.37 -23.61
N THR A 181 -28.21 -42.80 -24.33
CA THR A 181 -27.71 -41.45 -24.01
C THR A 181 -27.12 -40.79 -25.27
N GLU A 182 -27.96 -40.55 -26.30
CA GLU A 182 -27.58 -39.61 -27.35
C GLU A 182 -27.79 -38.17 -26.83
N ALA A 183 -26.87 -37.72 -25.98
CA ALA A 183 -26.56 -36.30 -25.94
C ALA A 183 -26.06 -35.94 -27.34
N SER A 184 -26.82 -35.09 -28.04
CA SER A 184 -26.52 -34.65 -29.40
C SER A 184 -25.04 -34.31 -29.52
N LYS A 185 -24.33 -34.97 -30.43
CA LYS A 185 -22.95 -34.64 -30.81
C LYS A 185 -22.92 -33.24 -31.43
N ASN A 186 -23.00 -32.20 -30.59
CA ASN A 186 -22.78 -30.82 -31.00
C ASN A 186 -21.31 -30.69 -31.38
N THR A 187 -21.02 -30.55 -32.67
CA THR A 187 -19.66 -30.29 -33.17
C THR A 187 -19.35 -28.82 -32.96
N LYS A 188 -19.06 -28.45 -31.70
CA LYS A 188 -18.64 -27.11 -31.28
C LYS A 188 -17.12 -27.07 -31.23
N LEU A 189 -16.53 -26.12 -31.94
CA LEU A 189 -15.10 -25.84 -31.88
C LEU A 189 -14.89 -24.42 -31.39
N VAL A 190 -14.03 -24.26 -30.37
CA VAL A 190 -13.78 -22.98 -29.72
C VAL A 190 -12.37 -22.53 -30.04
N PHE A 191 -12.24 -21.33 -30.61
CA PHE A 191 -10.99 -20.64 -30.87
C PHE A 191 -10.85 -19.49 -29.87
N ASP A 192 -10.15 -19.76 -28.77
CA ASP A 192 -9.82 -18.77 -27.75
C ASP A 192 -8.46 -18.12 -28.05
N LEU A 193 -8.33 -16.84 -27.70
CA LEU A 193 -7.07 -16.12 -27.63
C LEU A 193 -6.63 -16.08 -26.18
N ASP A 194 -5.39 -16.49 -25.91
CA ASP A 194 -4.83 -16.39 -24.57
C ASP A 194 -4.41 -14.94 -24.25
N ILE A 195 -5.40 -14.14 -23.90
CA ILE A 195 -5.20 -12.72 -23.55
C ILE A 195 -4.41 -12.59 -22.24
N GLU A 196 -4.48 -13.57 -21.33
CA GLU A 196 -3.72 -13.53 -20.07
C GLU A 196 -2.21 -13.64 -20.33
N ALA A 197 -1.80 -14.56 -21.22
CA ALA A 197 -0.41 -14.66 -21.65
C ALA A 197 0.10 -13.36 -22.30
N LEU A 198 -0.70 -12.76 -23.19
CA LEU A 198 -0.37 -11.48 -23.83
C LEU A 198 -0.23 -10.34 -22.81
N CYS A 199 -1.08 -10.31 -21.78
CA CYS A 199 -0.98 -9.31 -20.71
C CYS A 199 0.27 -9.49 -19.85
N ILE A 200 0.69 -10.74 -19.58
CA ILE A 200 1.93 -11.01 -18.83
C ILE A 200 3.14 -10.50 -19.61
N ASP A 201 3.19 -10.72 -20.91
CA ASP A 201 4.29 -10.25 -21.76
C ASP A 201 4.29 -8.72 -21.89
N TYR A 202 3.11 -8.10 -21.98
CA TYR A 202 2.99 -6.64 -21.90
C TYR A 202 3.50 -6.08 -20.57
N GLN A 203 3.23 -6.74 -19.43
CA GLN A 203 3.74 -6.27 -18.13
C GLN A 203 5.27 -6.33 -18.04
N ARG A 204 5.90 -7.27 -18.74
CA ARG A 204 7.36 -7.41 -18.81
C ARG A 204 8.00 -6.35 -19.71
N GLY A 205 7.45 -6.12 -20.90
CA GLY A 205 8.03 -5.22 -21.89
C GLY A 205 7.51 -3.78 -21.87
N LYS A 206 6.30 -3.55 -21.31
CA LYS A 206 5.52 -2.29 -21.34
C LYS A 206 5.42 -1.64 -22.73
N ASN A 207 5.46 -2.44 -23.79
CA ASN A 207 5.37 -1.96 -25.16
C ASN A 207 4.04 -2.41 -25.77
N PHE A 208 3.19 -1.43 -26.12
CA PHE A 208 1.86 -1.67 -26.68
C PHE A 208 1.94 -2.20 -28.12
N ASP A 209 2.90 -1.73 -28.92
CA ASP A 209 3.03 -2.16 -30.33
C ASP A 209 3.33 -3.65 -30.42
N THR A 210 4.18 -4.16 -29.53
CA THR A 210 4.47 -5.60 -29.46
C THR A 210 3.26 -6.43 -29.04
N PHE A 211 2.38 -5.88 -28.20
CA PHE A 211 1.14 -6.54 -27.78
C PHE A 211 0.15 -6.64 -28.94
N GLU A 212 -0.04 -5.54 -29.69
CA GLU A 212 -0.86 -5.52 -30.91
C GLU A 212 -0.33 -6.47 -31.99
N ASP A 213 0.99 -6.49 -32.22
CA ASP A 213 1.61 -7.39 -33.19
C ASP A 213 1.37 -8.86 -32.84
N GLN A 214 1.55 -9.23 -31.57
CA GLN A 214 1.28 -10.58 -31.08
C GLN A 214 -0.20 -10.94 -31.20
N LYS A 215 -1.12 -10.03 -30.83
CA LYS A 215 -2.57 -10.19 -31.00
C LYS A 215 -2.92 -10.46 -32.47
N ASN A 216 -2.35 -9.69 -33.39
CA ASN A 216 -2.55 -9.85 -34.83
C ASN A 216 -1.94 -11.14 -35.39
N VAL A 217 -0.84 -11.65 -34.83
CA VAL A 217 -0.27 -12.95 -35.19
C VAL A 217 -1.20 -14.09 -34.78
N GLU A 218 -1.73 -14.07 -33.56
CA GLU A 218 -2.65 -15.10 -33.09
C GLU A 218 -3.99 -15.06 -33.84
N LEU A 219 -4.52 -13.87 -34.14
CA LEU A 219 -5.71 -13.71 -34.98
C LEU A 219 -5.49 -14.29 -36.38
N ARG A 220 -4.31 -14.09 -36.99
CA ARG A 220 -3.97 -14.72 -38.27
C ARG A 220 -3.93 -16.25 -38.18
N LYS A 221 -3.37 -16.81 -37.10
CA LYS A 221 -3.39 -18.27 -36.86
C LYS A 221 -4.82 -18.81 -36.74
N ILE A 222 -5.72 -18.08 -36.09
CA ILE A 222 -7.13 -18.47 -36.00
C ILE A 222 -7.78 -18.43 -37.38
N ARG A 223 -7.54 -17.38 -38.16
CA ARG A 223 -8.02 -17.28 -39.54
C ARG A 223 -7.56 -18.47 -40.39
N ASP A 224 -6.29 -18.85 -40.28
CA ASP A 224 -5.73 -19.99 -41.02
C ASP A 224 -6.27 -21.34 -40.51
N LYS A 225 -6.78 -21.41 -39.28
CA LYS A 225 -7.53 -22.57 -38.78
C LYS A 225 -8.97 -22.59 -39.32
N LEU A 226 -9.63 -21.44 -39.38
CA LEU A 226 -11.00 -21.32 -39.90
C LEU A 226 -11.06 -21.69 -41.40
N SER A 227 -10.06 -21.30 -42.18
CA SER A 227 -10.00 -21.61 -43.62
C SER A 227 -9.93 -23.13 -43.90
N LYS A 228 -9.43 -23.94 -42.96
CA LYS A 228 -9.43 -25.42 -43.09
C LYS A 228 -10.84 -26.01 -43.14
N TYR A 229 -11.83 -25.31 -42.62
CA TYR A 229 -13.23 -25.72 -42.62
C TYR A 229 -14.00 -25.24 -43.84
N ALA A 230 -13.35 -24.55 -44.80
CA ALA A 230 -14.02 -23.97 -45.98
C ALA A 230 -14.77 -25.00 -46.82
N ASN A 231 -14.31 -26.25 -46.82
CA ASN A 231 -14.90 -27.36 -47.58
C ASN A 231 -16.01 -28.10 -46.80
N THR A 232 -16.27 -27.74 -45.55
CA THR A 232 -17.31 -28.35 -44.72
C THR A 232 -18.64 -27.64 -44.94
N SER A 233 -19.68 -28.39 -45.30
CA SER A 233 -21.04 -27.86 -45.46
C SER A 233 -21.71 -27.62 -44.10
N GLY A 234 -22.45 -26.52 -43.95
CA GLY A 234 -23.25 -26.25 -42.73
C GLY A 234 -22.44 -25.70 -41.56
N VAL A 235 -21.40 -24.91 -41.85
CA VAL A 235 -20.57 -24.24 -40.84
C VAL A 235 -21.15 -22.88 -40.48
N ARG A 236 -21.29 -22.62 -39.18
CA ARG A 236 -21.66 -21.31 -38.62
C ARG A 236 -20.49 -20.77 -37.81
N VAL A 237 -20.01 -19.58 -38.15
CA VAL A 237 -18.97 -18.87 -37.40
C VAL A 237 -19.62 -17.85 -36.48
N ILE A 238 -19.33 -17.96 -35.20
CA ILE A 238 -19.89 -17.14 -34.13
C ILE A 238 -18.74 -16.29 -33.58
N PHE A 239 -18.77 -14.99 -33.86
CA PHE A 239 -17.84 -14.04 -33.30
C PHE A 239 -18.33 -13.56 -31.96
N PHE A 240 -17.50 -13.69 -30.95
CA PHE A 240 -17.69 -13.06 -29.66
C PHE A 240 -16.89 -11.76 -29.63
N SER A 241 -17.59 -10.61 -29.66
CA SER A 241 -16.93 -9.30 -29.53
C SER A 241 -16.47 -9.12 -28.09
N ASP A 242 -15.18 -9.35 -27.84
CA ASP A 242 -14.66 -9.29 -26.48
C ASP A 242 -14.37 -7.85 -26.07
N ARG A 243 -15.23 -7.31 -25.19
CA ARG A 243 -15.07 -5.98 -24.58
C ARG A 243 -14.44 -6.05 -23.18
N TYR A 244 -13.92 -7.22 -22.80
CA TYR A 244 -13.38 -7.57 -21.47
C TYR A 244 -14.39 -7.51 -20.33
N ILE A 245 -15.69 -7.62 -20.65
CA ILE A 245 -16.78 -7.50 -19.67
C ILE A 245 -17.33 -8.89 -19.29
N SER A 246 -17.11 -9.90 -20.12
CA SER A 246 -17.56 -11.27 -19.87
C SER A 246 -16.42 -12.27 -20.01
N ARG A 247 -16.55 -13.42 -19.36
CA ARG A 247 -15.68 -14.57 -19.60
C ARG A 247 -16.11 -15.29 -20.87
N PHE A 248 -15.26 -15.26 -21.89
CA PHE A 248 -15.49 -15.98 -23.15
C PHE A 248 -15.80 -17.48 -22.95
N LYS A 249 -15.13 -18.14 -22.01
CA LYS A 249 -15.38 -19.55 -21.68
C LYS A 249 -16.82 -19.82 -21.26
N LEU A 250 -17.39 -18.96 -20.41
CA LEU A 250 -18.79 -19.09 -19.97
C LEU A 250 -19.76 -18.92 -21.15
N PHE A 251 -19.52 -17.95 -22.02
CA PHE A 251 -20.31 -17.77 -23.23
C PHE A 251 -20.22 -18.99 -24.15
N ALA A 252 -19.00 -19.47 -24.39
CA ALA A 252 -18.79 -20.64 -25.23
C ALA A 252 -19.57 -21.83 -24.67
N ASP A 253 -19.46 -22.12 -23.38
CA ASP A 253 -20.12 -23.26 -22.72
C ASP A 253 -21.65 -23.19 -22.71
N GLN A 254 -22.20 -21.98 -22.57
CA GLN A 254 -23.65 -21.76 -22.63
C GLN A 254 -24.22 -21.78 -24.05
N TYR A 255 -23.37 -21.62 -25.08
CA TYR A 255 -23.83 -21.61 -26.45
C TYR A 255 -24.28 -23.01 -26.91
N ILE A 256 -25.57 -23.12 -27.22
CA ILE A 256 -26.17 -24.35 -27.75
C ILE A 256 -26.09 -24.30 -29.28
N SER A 257 -25.36 -25.25 -29.85
CA SER A 257 -25.28 -25.39 -31.31
C SER A 257 -26.58 -25.96 -31.88
N LEU A 258 -26.96 -25.52 -33.09
CA LEU A 258 -28.08 -26.14 -33.78
C LEU A 258 -27.72 -27.58 -34.22
N PRO A 259 -28.67 -28.52 -34.15
CA PRO A 259 -28.43 -29.88 -34.60
C PRO A 259 -28.11 -29.88 -36.11
N LYS A 260 -27.05 -30.60 -36.49
CA LYS A 260 -26.50 -30.73 -37.86
C LYS A 260 -25.71 -29.53 -38.41
N GLU A 261 -25.42 -28.50 -37.60
CA GLU A 261 -24.46 -27.44 -37.95
C GLU A 261 -23.15 -27.59 -37.15
N VAL A 262 -22.02 -27.21 -37.77
CA VAL A 262 -20.72 -27.11 -37.08
C VAL A 262 -20.55 -25.67 -36.61
N SER A 263 -20.51 -25.46 -35.31
CA SER A 263 -20.38 -24.13 -34.70
C SER A 263 -18.92 -23.83 -34.39
N LEU A 264 -18.35 -22.84 -35.08
CA LEU A 264 -17.01 -22.32 -34.82
C LEU A 264 -17.14 -21.03 -34.00
N ILE A 265 -16.84 -21.10 -32.70
CA ILE A 265 -16.91 -19.95 -31.80
C ILE A 265 -15.55 -19.31 -31.71
N VAL A 266 -15.45 -18.03 -32.08
CA VAL A 266 -14.20 -17.29 -32.16
C VAL A 266 -14.26 -16.10 -31.23
N ARG A 267 -13.26 -15.96 -30.36
CA ARG A 267 -13.05 -14.76 -29.56
C ARG A 267 -12.44 -13.65 -30.42
N LEU A 268 -13.06 -12.48 -30.44
CA LEU A 268 -12.63 -11.35 -31.27
C LEU A 268 -12.41 -10.09 -30.43
N PRO A 269 -11.19 -9.85 -29.93
CA PRO A 269 -10.80 -8.62 -29.25
C PRO A 269 -10.39 -7.54 -30.28
N LEU A 270 -11.34 -7.13 -31.13
CA LEU A 270 -11.18 -6.05 -32.11
C LEU A 270 -12.24 -4.99 -31.85
N PHE A 271 -11.87 -3.72 -31.96
CA PHE A 271 -12.73 -2.60 -31.54
C PHE A 271 -13.17 -1.72 -32.69
N SER A 272 -12.34 -1.63 -33.74
CA SER A 272 -12.65 -0.79 -34.89
C SER A 272 -13.42 -1.56 -35.97
N ARG A 273 -14.35 -0.88 -36.62
CA ARG A 273 -15.02 -1.37 -37.83
C ARG A 273 -14.03 -1.86 -38.89
N SER A 274 -12.94 -1.13 -39.14
CA SER A 274 -11.98 -1.49 -40.19
C SER A 274 -11.26 -2.80 -39.89
N GLU A 275 -10.92 -3.04 -38.63
CA GLU A 275 -10.27 -4.27 -38.18
C GLU A 275 -11.20 -5.47 -38.31
N ILE A 276 -12.45 -5.30 -37.86
CA ILE A 276 -13.46 -6.37 -37.91
C ILE A 276 -13.75 -6.75 -39.36
N ILE A 277 -13.94 -5.77 -40.25
CA ILE A 277 -14.16 -6.02 -41.68
C ILE A 277 -12.93 -6.64 -42.34
N ALA A 278 -11.72 -6.20 -41.97
CA ALA A 278 -10.49 -6.80 -42.48
C ALA A 278 -10.36 -8.27 -42.07
N PHE A 279 -10.75 -8.61 -40.84
CA PHE A 279 -10.77 -9.98 -40.36
C PHE A 279 -11.83 -10.83 -41.08
N THR A 280 -13.06 -10.34 -41.19
CA THR A 280 -14.19 -11.10 -41.77
C THR A 280 -14.08 -11.28 -43.29
N ARG A 281 -13.43 -10.35 -44.02
CA ARG A 281 -13.21 -10.47 -45.47
C ARG A 281 -12.51 -11.75 -45.91
N HIS A 282 -11.71 -12.34 -45.03
CA HIS A 282 -10.95 -13.55 -45.34
C HIS A 282 -11.71 -14.84 -45.01
N ILE A 283 -12.93 -14.71 -44.50
CA ILE A 283 -13.75 -15.85 -44.12
C ILE A 283 -14.57 -16.25 -45.35
N PRO A 284 -14.65 -17.55 -45.68
CA PRO A 284 -15.44 -18.02 -46.81
C PRO A 284 -16.89 -17.55 -46.72
N ASN A 285 -17.41 -16.97 -47.81
CA ASN A 285 -18.82 -16.53 -47.91
C ASN A 285 -19.84 -17.67 -47.80
N THR A 286 -19.39 -18.93 -47.81
CA THR A 286 -20.22 -20.12 -47.59
C THR A 286 -20.63 -20.29 -46.13
N PHE A 287 -19.95 -19.62 -45.20
CA PHE A 287 -20.24 -19.70 -43.77
C PHE A 287 -21.31 -18.70 -43.38
N LYS A 288 -22.22 -19.13 -42.50
CA LYS A 288 -23.11 -18.20 -41.80
C LYS A 288 -22.34 -17.51 -40.69
N THR A 289 -22.41 -16.20 -40.61
CA THR A 289 -21.68 -15.38 -39.65
C THR A 289 -22.61 -14.69 -38.67
N SER A 290 -22.42 -14.95 -37.38
CA SER A 290 -23.17 -14.31 -36.31
C SER A 290 -22.19 -13.59 -35.38
N ILE A 291 -22.52 -12.38 -34.92
CA ILE A 291 -21.72 -11.67 -33.91
C ILE A 291 -22.52 -11.46 -32.62
N TYR A 292 -21.90 -11.81 -31.50
CA TYR A 292 -22.46 -11.69 -30.15
C TYR A 292 -21.71 -10.60 -29.40
N ILE A 293 -22.46 -9.61 -28.92
CA ILE A 293 -21.90 -8.43 -28.28
C ILE A 293 -22.40 -8.37 -26.83
N PRO A 294 -21.48 -8.43 -25.85
CA PRO A 294 -21.81 -8.21 -24.46
C PRO A 294 -22.14 -6.73 -24.22
N HIS A 295 -23.33 -6.46 -23.72
CA HIS A 295 -23.74 -5.13 -23.26
C HIS A 295 -23.76 -5.08 -21.73
N PHE A 296 -22.96 -4.20 -21.14
CA PHE A 296 -22.94 -3.99 -19.68
C PHE A 296 -24.04 -3.02 -19.26
N SER A 297 -24.79 -3.36 -18.21
CA SER A 297 -25.88 -2.50 -17.72
C SER A 297 -25.59 -1.74 -16.44
N GLY A 298 -24.44 -1.95 -15.81
CA GLY A 298 -24.04 -1.26 -14.58
C GLY A 298 -23.32 0.07 -14.84
N SER A 299 -22.78 0.65 -13.77
CA SER A 299 -21.95 1.86 -13.81
C SER A 299 -20.54 1.60 -14.34
N GLU A 300 -19.86 2.63 -14.87
CA GLU A 300 -18.48 2.50 -15.36
C GLU A 300 -17.49 2.03 -14.28
N SER A 301 -17.74 2.35 -13.01
CA SER A 301 -16.93 1.86 -11.88
C SER A 301 -17.08 0.34 -11.69
N GLU A 302 -18.30 -0.19 -11.81
CA GLU A 302 -18.57 -1.62 -11.72
C GLU A 302 -17.97 -2.37 -12.92
N LYS A 303 -18.01 -1.77 -14.11
CA LYS A 303 -17.37 -2.31 -15.32
C LYS A 303 -15.85 -2.48 -15.14
N LYS A 304 -15.19 -1.47 -14.56
CA LYS A 304 -13.76 -1.53 -14.22
C LYS A 304 -13.46 -2.60 -13.17
N LEU A 305 -14.30 -2.70 -12.13
CA LEU A 305 -14.15 -3.74 -11.11
C LEU A 305 -14.33 -5.14 -11.70
N GLN A 306 -15.32 -5.33 -12.58
CA GLN A 306 -15.57 -6.60 -13.25
C GLN A 306 -14.39 -7.04 -14.12
N ARG A 307 -13.77 -6.10 -14.86
CA ARG A 307 -12.55 -6.38 -15.63
C ARG A 307 -11.42 -6.92 -14.76
N LEU A 308 -11.17 -6.31 -13.60
CA LEU A 308 -10.16 -6.76 -12.64
C LEU A 308 -10.51 -8.13 -12.03
N GLY A 309 -11.80 -8.43 -11.86
CA GLY A 309 -12.26 -9.75 -11.38
C GLY A 309 -12.18 -10.87 -12.43
N ILE A 310 -12.20 -10.51 -13.73
CA ILE A 310 -12.09 -11.46 -14.83
C ILE A 310 -10.63 -11.72 -15.19
N TYR A 311 -9.82 -10.67 -15.31
CA TYR A 311 -8.41 -10.75 -15.69
C TYR A 311 -7.52 -10.45 -14.49
N LYS A 312 -6.77 -11.46 -14.04
CA LYS A 312 -5.80 -11.30 -12.93
C LYS A 312 -4.64 -10.37 -13.31
N SER A 313 -4.24 -10.41 -14.57
CA SER A 313 -3.21 -9.54 -15.14
C SER A 313 -3.84 -8.25 -15.65
N LEU A 314 -3.25 -7.11 -15.30
CA LEU A 314 -3.69 -5.80 -15.77
C LEU A 314 -3.59 -5.70 -17.29
N LEU A 315 -4.72 -5.42 -17.95
CA LEU A 315 -4.81 -5.12 -19.38
C LEU A 315 -4.11 -3.77 -19.69
N PRO A 316 -3.52 -3.61 -20.90
CA PRO A 316 -3.00 -2.32 -21.33
C PRO A 316 -4.09 -1.23 -21.27
N PRO A 317 -3.78 -0.03 -20.75
CA PRO A 317 -4.78 1.03 -20.63
C PRO A 317 -5.32 1.50 -21.99
N GLU A 318 -4.52 1.41 -23.05
CA GLU A 318 -4.91 1.66 -24.44
C GLU A 318 -5.97 0.66 -24.91
N GLU A 319 -5.78 -0.64 -24.61
CA GLU A 319 -6.72 -1.71 -24.96
C GLU A 319 -8.07 -1.53 -24.23
N VAL A 320 -8.02 -1.14 -22.96
CA VAL A 320 -9.23 -0.85 -22.17
C VAL A 320 -10.00 0.34 -22.75
N LYS A 321 -9.29 1.40 -23.16
CA LYS A 321 -9.90 2.56 -23.84
C LYS A 321 -10.47 2.17 -25.20
N GLY A 322 -9.80 1.31 -25.95
CA GLY A 322 -10.29 0.75 -27.21
C GLY A 322 -11.60 -0.02 -27.01
N ALA A 323 -11.65 -0.90 -26.00
CA ALA A 323 -12.84 -1.67 -25.66
C ALA A 323 -14.03 -0.79 -25.19
N ASP A 324 -13.76 0.33 -24.51
CA ASP A 324 -14.79 1.28 -24.08
C ASP A 324 -15.35 2.09 -25.24
N ASN A 325 -14.50 2.49 -26.18
CA ASN A 325 -14.87 3.25 -27.37
C ASN A 325 -15.16 2.38 -28.61
N ALA A 326 -15.34 1.06 -28.41
CA ALA A 326 -15.50 0.12 -29.51
C ALA A 326 -16.77 0.41 -30.33
N ASP A 327 -16.61 0.40 -31.65
CA ASP A 327 -17.71 0.58 -32.60
C ASP A 327 -18.78 -0.50 -32.35
N GLN A 328 -20.05 -0.17 -32.58
CA GLN A 328 -21.14 -1.15 -32.47
C GLN A 328 -21.31 -1.89 -33.80
N PRO A 329 -21.07 -3.22 -33.85
CA PRO A 329 -21.29 -3.99 -35.05
C PRO A 329 -22.75 -3.93 -35.49
N ALA A 330 -22.95 -3.76 -36.79
CA ALA A 330 -24.26 -3.73 -37.42
C ALA A 330 -24.32 -4.78 -38.53
N ILE A 331 -25.53 -5.20 -38.89
CA ILE A 331 -25.79 -6.13 -40.01
C ILE A 331 -25.16 -5.59 -41.31
N ALA A 332 -25.14 -4.26 -41.49
CA ALA A 332 -24.51 -3.58 -42.62
C ALA A 332 -23.00 -3.85 -42.79
N TRP A 333 -22.34 -4.46 -41.80
CA TRP A 333 -20.93 -4.86 -41.90
C TRP A 333 -20.74 -6.23 -42.54
N GLY A 334 -21.83 -6.91 -42.94
CA GLY A 334 -21.80 -8.20 -43.62
C GLY A 334 -22.01 -9.40 -42.70
N PHE A 335 -22.61 -9.21 -41.52
CA PHE A 335 -23.02 -10.30 -40.63
C PHE A 335 -24.45 -10.73 -40.92
N ASP A 336 -24.72 -12.03 -40.86
CA ASP A 336 -26.07 -12.58 -41.03
C ASP A 336 -26.93 -12.32 -39.79
N GLU A 337 -26.33 -12.38 -38.59
CA GLU A 337 -27.01 -12.15 -37.32
C GLU A 337 -26.16 -11.30 -36.38
N VAL A 338 -26.78 -10.32 -35.71
CA VAL A 338 -26.16 -9.50 -34.67
C VAL A 338 -26.98 -9.66 -33.39
N ASN A 339 -26.36 -10.24 -32.35
CA ASN A 339 -27.02 -10.54 -31.09
C ASN A 339 -26.38 -9.74 -29.95
N PHE A 340 -27.20 -8.97 -29.24
CA PHE A 340 -26.80 -8.28 -28.03
C PHE A 340 -27.30 -9.06 -26.82
N PHE A 341 -26.41 -9.36 -25.89
CA PHE A 341 -26.79 -10.00 -24.62
C PHE A 341 -26.34 -9.15 -23.45
N LYS A 342 -27.22 -9.02 -22.46
CA LYS A 342 -27.02 -8.17 -21.29
C LYS A 342 -26.19 -8.90 -20.24
N ILE A 343 -25.17 -8.23 -19.70
CA ILE A 343 -24.36 -8.71 -18.58
C ILE A 343 -24.69 -7.90 -17.34
N ASN A 344 -25.02 -8.63 -16.28
CA ASN A 344 -25.24 -8.05 -14.96
C ASN A 344 -23.90 -8.01 -14.18
N PRO A 345 -23.69 -7.00 -13.32
CA PRO A 345 -22.51 -6.93 -12.48
C PRO A 345 -22.39 -8.17 -11.57
N GLY A 346 -21.22 -8.81 -11.56
CA GLY A 346 -20.91 -9.96 -10.70
C GLY A 346 -21.06 -11.35 -11.33
N SER A 347 -21.41 -11.45 -12.62
CA SER A 347 -21.45 -12.74 -13.36
C SER A 347 -20.08 -13.18 -13.88
#